data_AF-A0A922IB74-F1
#
_entry.id   AF-A0A922IB74-F1
#
_cell.length_a   1.000
_cell.length_b   1.000
_cell.length_c   1.000
_cell.angle_alpha   90.00
_cell.angle_beta   90.00
_cell.angle_gamma   90.00
#
_symmetry.space_group_name_H-M   'P 1'
#
loop_
_entity.id
_entity.type
_entity.pdbx_description
1 polymer ?
#
loop_
_entity_poly.entity_id
_entity_poly.type
_entity_poly.pdbx_seq_one_letter_code
_entity_poly.pdbx_strand_id
1 'polypeptide(L)'
;MDIAALKLFEHVPTLTDNNWPIWKWKVELALKHMEMWPLVNDGDLSQPNDDIKIRSLIGLWVDDSLVPLIKDCKTSHQMWTTLTEHFENEVQPSTSTTKLLSNPEKNSESKSIEKQEPKIRLKCIFCERDGHNEKQCWRKKRLVHKLKPEG
;
A
#
# COMPACT_ATOMS: atom_id res chain seq x y z
N MET A 1 -22.47 13.67 -15.43
CA MET A 1 -21.40 12.69 -15.70
C MET A 1 -21.81 11.96 -16.96
N ASP A 2 -20.95 11.91 -17.97
CA ASP A 2 -21.25 11.26 -19.26
C ASP A 2 -21.38 9.74 -19.06
N ILE A 3 -22.28 9.09 -19.80
CA ILE A 3 -22.46 7.64 -19.84
C ILE A 3 -21.15 6.94 -20.24
N ALA A 4 -20.37 7.55 -21.14
CA ALA A 4 -19.06 7.03 -21.52
C ALA A 4 -18.07 7.00 -20.33
N ALA A 5 -18.09 8.03 -19.48
CA ALA A 5 -17.28 8.07 -18.28
C ALA A 5 -17.73 7.03 -17.24
N LEU A 6 -19.04 6.80 -17.11
CA LEU A 6 -19.59 5.77 -16.21
C LEU A 6 -19.15 4.34 -16.59
N LYS A 7 -19.03 4.03 -17.89
CA LYS A 7 -18.52 2.74 -18.36
C LYS A 7 -17.05 2.50 -17.99
N LEU A 8 -16.26 3.57 -17.88
CA LEU A 8 -14.85 3.45 -17.47
C LEU A 8 -14.74 2.94 -16.01
N PHE A 9 -15.70 3.29 -15.17
CA PHE A 9 -15.77 2.89 -13.76
C PHE A 9 -16.21 1.46 -13.55
N GLU A 10 -16.97 0.89 -14.49
CA GLU A 10 -17.39 -0.52 -14.44
C GLU A 10 -16.19 -1.47 -14.43
N HIS A 11 -15.03 -1.02 -14.91
CA HIS A 11 -13.80 -1.81 -14.98
C HIS A 11 -12.83 -1.59 -13.81
N VAL A 12 -13.15 -0.68 -12.89
CA VAL A 12 -12.39 -0.51 -11.65
C VAL A 12 -12.81 -1.63 -10.69
N PRO A 13 -11.89 -2.56 -10.34
CA PRO A 13 -12.23 -3.63 -9.41
C PRO A 13 -12.42 -3.05 -8.00
N THR A 14 -13.06 -3.80 -7.13
CA THR A 14 -13.05 -3.50 -5.68
C THR A 14 -11.63 -3.57 -5.13
N LEU A 15 -11.23 -2.59 -4.32
CA LEU A 15 -9.96 -2.53 -3.61
C LEU A 15 -9.97 -3.53 -2.47
N THR A 16 -8.94 -4.36 -2.45
CA THR A 16 -8.65 -5.36 -1.43
C THR A 16 -7.18 -5.25 -1.03
N ASP A 17 -6.77 -5.99 -0.02
CA ASP A 17 -5.39 -5.93 0.47
C ASP A 17 -4.33 -6.38 -0.55
N ASN A 18 -4.74 -7.09 -1.60
CA ASN A 18 -3.82 -7.75 -2.54
C ASN A 18 -3.75 -7.09 -3.92
N ASN A 19 -4.54 -6.04 -4.19
CA ASN A 19 -4.63 -5.45 -5.52
C ASN A 19 -4.33 -3.95 -5.57
N TRP A 20 -3.80 -3.35 -4.49
CA TRP A 20 -3.48 -1.92 -4.42
C TRP A 20 -2.75 -1.37 -5.65
N PRO A 21 -1.64 -1.94 -6.15
CA PRO A 21 -0.91 -1.35 -7.28
C PRO A 21 -1.76 -1.27 -8.56
N ILE A 22 -2.56 -2.30 -8.83
CA ILE A 22 -3.42 -2.35 -10.02
C ILE A 22 -4.62 -1.43 -9.85
N TRP A 23 -5.22 -1.44 -8.65
CA TRP A 23 -6.36 -0.59 -8.32
C TRP A 23 -6.00 0.90 -8.41
N LYS A 24 -4.88 1.29 -7.78
CA LYS A 24 -4.34 2.66 -7.78
C LYS A 24 -4.18 3.17 -9.21
N TRP A 25 -3.51 2.39 -10.07
CA TRP A 25 -3.31 2.74 -11.47
C TRP A 25 -4.63 2.89 -12.25
N LYS A 26 -5.60 2.00 -12.04
CA LYS A 26 -6.90 2.08 -12.72
C LYS A 26 -7.72 3.30 -12.30
N VAL A 27 -7.74 3.62 -11.01
CA VAL A 27 -8.44 4.81 -10.50
C VAL A 27 -7.78 6.08 -11.02
N GLU A 28 -6.45 6.16 -10.99
CA GLU A 28 -5.71 7.29 -11.55
C GLU A 28 -6.01 7.47 -13.04
N LEU A 29 -5.99 6.39 -13.83
CA LEU A 29 -6.36 6.43 -15.25
C LEU A 29 -7.79 6.96 -15.45
N ALA A 30 -8.73 6.48 -14.64
CA ALA A 30 -10.13 6.82 -14.79
C ALA A 30 -10.43 8.29 -14.41
N LEU A 31 -9.80 8.78 -13.35
CA LEU A 31 -9.94 10.16 -12.90
C LEU A 31 -9.21 11.15 -13.82
N LYS A 32 -8.06 10.76 -14.40
CA LYS A 32 -7.38 11.58 -15.42
C LYS A 32 -8.22 11.75 -16.67
N HIS A 33 -8.89 10.69 -17.13
CA HIS A 33 -9.80 10.77 -18.27
C HIS A 33 -10.97 11.75 -18.03
N MET A 34 -11.39 11.93 -16.77
CA MET A 34 -12.41 12.90 -16.40
C MET A 34 -11.87 14.29 -16.03
N GLU A 35 -10.55 14.51 -16.12
CA GLU A 35 -9.90 15.75 -15.68
C GLU A 35 -10.11 16.07 -14.19
N MET A 36 -10.41 15.05 -13.38
CA MET A 36 -10.73 15.16 -11.95
C MET A 36 -9.58 14.74 -11.02
N TRP A 37 -8.49 14.22 -11.59
CA TRP A 37 -7.30 13.77 -10.85
C TRP A 37 -6.67 14.83 -9.93
N PRO A 38 -6.57 16.12 -10.31
CA PRO A 38 -5.97 17.15 -9.46
C PRO A 38 -6.65 17.30 -8.08
N LEU A 39 -7.97 17.07 -8.00
CA LEU A 39 -8.72 17.11 -6.74
C LEU A 39 -8.22 16.04 -5.75
N VAL A 40 -7.74 14.90 -6.27
CA VAL A 40 -7.25 13.77 -5.47
C VAL A 40 -5.76 13.89 -5.17
N ASN A 41 -4.96 14.28 -6.16
CA ASN A 41 -3.50 14.33 -6.01
C ASN A 41 -3.04 15.57 -5.25
N ASP A 42 -3.57 16.73 -5.64
CA ASP A 42 -3.09 18.03 -5.16
C ASP A 42 -4.00 18.61 -4.07
N GLY A 43 -5.16 18.00 -3.84
CA GLY A 43 -6.15 18.48 -2.88
C GLY A 43 -6.80 19.80 -3.30
N ASP A 44 -6.87 20.07 -4.60
CA ASP A 44 -7.59 21.23 -5.11
C ASP A 44 -9.08 21.13 -4.73
N LEU A 45 -9.62 22.13 -4.04
CA LEU A 45 -11.03 22.18 -3.61
C LEU A 45 -11.85 23.18 -4.43
N SER A 46 -11.32 23.63 -5.57
CA SER A 46 -11.99 24.58 -6.46
C SER A 46 -13.36 24.07 -6.97
N GLN A 47 -13.61 22.76 -6.92
CA GLN A 47 -14.85 22.12 -7.38
C GLN A 47 -15.42 21.15 -6.32
N PRO A 48 -16.15 21.63 -5.30
CA PRO A 48 -16.63 20.79 -4.20
C PRO A 48 -17.64 19.71 -4.63
N ASN A 49 -18.42 19.96 -5.69
CA ASN A 49 -19.33 18.96 -6.24
C ASN A 49 -18.59 17.77 -6.87
N ASP A 50 -17.40 17.99 -7.40
CA ASP A 50 -16.59 16.96 -8.02
C ASP A 50 -15.83 16.14 -6.96
N ASP A 51 -15.37 16.77 -5.89
CA ASP A 51 -14.84 16.07 -4.71
C ASP A 51 -15.86 15.08 -4.11
N ILE A 52 -17.12 15.50 -3.95
CA ILE A 52 -18.20 14.62 -3.45
C ILE A 52 -18.39 13.39 -4.35
N LYS A 53 -18.33 13.57 -5.68
CA LYS A 53 -18.45 12.46 -6.63
C LYS A 53 -17.30 11.48 -6.49
N ILE A 54 -16.06 11.98 -6.42
CA ILE A 54 -14.88 11.11 -6.29
C ILE A 54 -14.91 10.35 -4.97
N ARG A 55 -15.23 11.03 -3.85
CA ARG A 55 -15.40 10.37 -2.55
C ARG A 55 -16.41 9.23 -2.62
N SER A 56 -17.54 9.46 -3.30
CA SER A 56 -18.58 8.46 -3.48
C SER A 56 -18.09 7.28 -4.32
N LEU A 57 -17.36 7.54 -5.41
CA LEU A 57 -16.76 6.50 -6.25
C LEU A 57 -15.71 5.67 -5.49
N ILE A 58 -14.78 6.32 -4.81
CA ILE A 58 -13.77 5.62 -3.99
C ILE A 58 -14.47 4.76 -2.93
N GLY A 59 -15.47 5.31 -2.24
CA GLY A 59 -16.25 4.56 -1.24
C GLY A 59 -16.96 3.33 -1.82
N LEU A 60 -17.41 3.38 -3.08
CA LEU A 60 -18.03 2.24 -3.78
C LEU A 60 -17.01 1.21 -4.28
N TRP A 61 -15.77 1.64 -4.53
CA TRP A 61 -14.71 0.79 -5.04
C TRP A 61 -13.84 0.20 -3.95
N VAL A 62 -14.09 0.45 -2.67
CA VAL A 62 -13.38 -0.23 -1.59
C VAL A 62 -14.17 -1.41 -1.05
N ASP A 63 -13.46 -2.43 -0.60
CA ASP A 63 -14.07 -3.50 0.19
C ASP A 63 -14.57 -2.97 1.55
N ASP A 64 -15.64 -3.58 2.06
CA ASP A 64 -16.26 -3.17 3.32
C ASP A 64 -15.28 -3.17 4.51
N SER A 65 -14.26 -4.03 4.48
CA SER A 65 -13.19 -4.08 5.49
C SER A 65 -12.36 -2.79 5.57
N LEU A 66 -12.26 -2.03 4.48
CA LEU A 66 -11.51 -0.77 4.38
C LEU A 66 -12.37 0.46 4.63
N VAL A 67 -13.71 0.33 4.69
CA VAL A 67 -14.60 1.46 4.97
C VAL A 67 -14.28 2.17 6.29
N PRO A 68 -13.97 1.47 7.42
CA PRO A 68 -13.60 2.12 8.67
C PRO A 68 -12.39 3.05 8.57
N LEU A 69 -11.48 2.79 7.62
CA LEU A 69 -10.27 3.57 7.39
C LEU A 69 -10.58 4.94 6.76
N ILE A 70 -11.59 4.99 5.88
CA ILE A 70 -11.85 6.17 5.03
C ILE A 70 -13.17 6.88 5.32
N LYS A 71 -14.06 6.30 6.13
CA LYS A 71 -15.41 6.83 6.38
C LYS A 71 -15.45 8.25 6.94
N ASP A 72 -14.42 8.63 7.71
CA ASP A 72 -14.36 9.92 8.39
C ASP A 72 -13.66 11.00 7.56
N CYS A 73 -13.06 10.63 6.42
CA CYS A 73 -12.39 11.54 5.51
C CYS A 73 -13.36 12.59 4.94
N LYS A 74 -12.90 13.84 4.88
CA LYS A 74 -13.69 14.99 4.43
C LYS A 74 -13.47 15.33 2.96
N THR A 75 -12.33 14.95 2.39
CA THR A 75 -12.01 15.20 0.98
C THR A 75 -11.58 13.91 0.28
N SER A 76 -11.71 13.88 -1.05
CA SER A 76 -11.21 12.80 -1.89
C SER A 76 -9.69 12.65 -1.78
N HIS A 77 -8.96 13.77 -1.68
CA HIS A 77 -7.53 13.79 -1.37
C HIS A 77 -7.22 13.08 -0.04
N GLN A 78 -7.98 13.36 1.02
CA GLN A 78 -7.77 12.71 2.30
C GLN A 78 -8.02 11.19 2.21
N MET A 79 -9.10 10.76 1.54
CA MET A 79 -9.36 9.33 1.33
C MET A 79 -8.20 8.66 0.59
N TRP A 80 -7.69 9.30 -0.46
CA TRP A 80 -6.59 8.78 -1.25
C TRP A 80 -5.29 8.69 -0.48
N THR A 81 -4.93 9.74 0.27
CA THR A 81 -3.73 9.76 1.10
C THR A 81 -3.82 8.70 2.19
N THR A 82 -4.96 8.56 2.88
CA THR A 82 -5.14 7.52 3.91
C THR A 82 -5.03 6.10 3.34
N LEU A 83 -5.61 5.83 2.16
CA LEU A 83 -5.44 4.53 1.49
C LEU A 83 -3.99 4.29 1.06
N THR A 84 -3.34 5.31 0.50
CA THR A 84 -1.93 5.24 0.10
C THR A 84 -1.05 4.94 1.29
N GLU A 85 -1.25 5.64 2.41
CA GLU A 85 -0.55 5.39 3.66
C GLU A 85 -0.79 3.97 4.16
N HIS A 86 -2.03 3.47 4.16
CA HIS A 86 -2.32 2.11 4.60
C HIS A 86 -1.57 1.06 3.75
N PHE A 87 -1.59 1.18 2.42
CA PHE A 87 -1.01 0.17 1.55
C PHE A 87 0.48 0.32 1.29
N GLU A 88 1.04 1.51 1.45
CA GLU A 88 2.45 1.79 1.20
C GLU A 88 3.28 1.87 2.50
N ASN A 89 2.65 2.10 3.67
CA ASN A 89 3.34 2.08 4.97
C ASN A 89 3.39 0.69 5.65
N GLU A 90 2.68 -0.33 5.14
CA GLU A 90 2.73 -1.74 5.59
C GLU A 90 4.10 -2.43 5.34
N VAL A 91 5.17 -1.68 5.05
CA VAL A 91 6.56 -2.16 5.16
C VAL A 91 7.03 -2.12 6.63
N GLN A 92 6.24 -2.67 7.56
CA GLN A 92 6.64 -2.95 8.95
C GLN A 92 5.80 -4.12 9.53
N PRO A 93 6.39 -5.29 9.86
CA PRO A 93 5.64 -6.34 10.54
C PRO A 93 5.60 -6.06 12.05
N SER A 94 4.46 -5.62 12.57
CA SER A 94 4.17 -5.66 14.01
C SER A 94 3.15 -6.76 14.26
N THR A 95 3.61 -7.91 14.77
CA THR A 95 2.67 -8.90 15.34
C THR A 95 2.26 -8.44 16.73
N SER A 96 0.94 -8.32 16.91
CA SER A 96 0.20 -8.04 18.13
C SER A 96 0.62 -8.96 19.28
N THR A 97 0.67 -8.47 20.52
CA THR A 97 0.17 -9.22 21.69
C THR A 97 -0.15 -8.25 22.86
N THR A 98 -1.37 -8.44 23.36
CA THR A 98 -2.02 -7.83 24.53
C THR A 98 -1.42 -8.35 25.85
N LYS A 99 -1.58 -7.59 26.96
CA LYS A 99 -1.45 -8.00 28.40
C LYS A 99 0.01 -8.15 28.89
N LEU A 100 0.49 -7.60 30.02
CA LEU A 100 -0.10 -7.22 31.32
C LEU A 100 0.85 -6.24 32.06
N LEU A 101 0.26 -5.40 32.91
CA LEU A 101 0.74 -4.87 34.21
C LEU A 101 2.25 -4.84 34.52
N SER A 102 2.77 -3.64 34.84
CA SER A 102 3.35 -3.23 36.14
C SER A 102 4.44 -2.18 35.97
N ASN A 103 4.19 -0.95 36.43
CA ASN A 103 5.24 -0.08 36.99
C ASN A 103 5.50 -0.55 38.46
N PRO A 104 6.65 -0.31 39.11
CA PRO A 104 7.38 0.96 39.02
C PRO A 104 8.92 0.91 39.24
N GLU A 105 9.53 2.10 39.15
CA GLU A 105 10.70 2.59 39.91
C GLU A 105 12.16 2.22 39.55
N LYS A 106 12.88 3.31 39.24
CA LYS A 106 14.17 3.78 39.81
C LYS A 106 15.50 3.08 39.45
N ASN A 107 16.37 3.97 38.96
CA ASN A 107 17.77 4.19 39.36
C ASN A 107 18.84 3.79 38.35
N SER A 108 19.45 4.84 37.79
CA SER A 108 20.89 5.08 37.62
C SER A 108 21.81 3.86 37.63
N GLU A 109 22.53 3.61 36.53
CA GLU A 109 23.98 3.84 36.47
C GLU A 109 24.54 3.61 35.05
N SER A 110 25.44 4.50 34.67
CA SER A 110 26.15 4.56 33.39
C SER A 110 27.05 3.34 33.16
N LYS A 111 26.98 2.71 31.98
CA LYS A 111 28.14 2.11 31.28
C LYS A 111 27.78 1.60 29.88
N SER A 112 28.47 2.19 28.91
CA SER A 112 28.94 1.68 27.61
C SER A 112 28.36 0.34 27.12
N ILE A 113 27.50 0.37 26.09
CA ILE A 113 27.24 -0.81 25.24
C ILE A 113 27.29 -0.42 23.76
N GLU A 114 28.24 -1.08 23.12
CA GLU A 114 28.59 -1.17 21.71
C GLU A 114 27.36 -1.43 20.81
N LYS A 115 27.24 -0.64 19.74
CA LYS A 115 26.22 -0.79 18.69
C LYS A 115 26.28 -2.19 18.09
N GLN A 116 25.34 -3.07 18.48
CA GLN A 116 25.08 -4.26 17.70
C GLN A 116 24.26 -3.87 16.47
N GLU A 117 24.94 -3.87 15.32
CA GLU A 117 24.33 -3.69 14.02
C GLU A 117 23.22 -4.73 13.78
N PRO A 118 22.07 -4.33 13.21
CA PRO A 118 21.05 -5.29 12.83
C PRO A 118 21.61 -6.20 11.72
N LYS A 119 21.77 -7.49 12.01
CA LYS A 119 22.05 -8.52 10.99
C LYS A 119 20.91 -8.49 9.96
N ILE A 120 21.10 -7.75 8.87
CA ILE A 120 20.19 -7.64 7.73
C ILE A 120 19.94 -9.06 7.20
N ARG A 121 18.77 -9.62 7.50
CA ARG A 121 18.33 -10.86 6.87
C ARG A 121 17.91 -10.50 5.45
N LEU A 122 18.84 -10.63 4.50
CA LEU A 122 18.54 -10.45 3.08
C LEU A 122 17.49 -11.49 2.66
N LYS A 123 16.31 -11.00 2.26
CA LYS A 123 15.27 -11.77 1.57
C LYS A 123 15.52 -11.74 0.07
N CYS A 124 15.32 -12.89 -0.57
CA CYS A 124 15.43 -13.00 -2.02
C CYS A 124 14.15 -12.53 -2.71
N ILE A 125 14.22 -11.46 -3.50
CA ILE A 125 13.06 -10.88 -4.23
C ILE A 125 12.44 -11.89 -5.23
N PHE A 126 13.20 -12.88 -5.68
CA PHE A 126 12.74 -13.85 -6.68
C PHE A 126 11.99 -15.05 -6.07
N CYS A 127 12.34 -15.49 -4.86
CA CYS A 127 11.75 -16.71 -4.27
C CYS A 127 11.22 -16.52 -2.86
N GLU A 128 11.30 -15.30 -2.33
CA GLU A 128 10.76 -14.86 -1.04
C GLU A 128 11.32 -15.63 0.18
N ARG A 129 12.41 -16.37 0.00
CA ARG A 129 13.13 -17.08 1.08
C ARG A 129 14.28 -16.24 1.63
N ASP A 130 14.54 -16.41 2.91
CA ASP A 130 15.65 -15.78 3.62
C ASP A 130 17.01 -16.43 3.29
N GLY A 131 18.10 -15.74 3.62
CA GLY A 131 19.47 -16.28 3.65
C GLY A 131 20.26 -16.11 2.35
N HIS A 132 19.69 -15.49 1.31
CA HIS A 132 20.38 -15.19 0.06
C HIS A 132 19.69 -14.02 -0.68
N ASN A 133 20.42 -13.33 -1.55
CA ASN A 133 19.85 -12.33 -2.46
C ASN A 133 19.44 -12.94 -3.81
N GLU A 134 18.74 -12.17 -4.64
CA GLU A 134 18.27 -12.60 -5.96
C GLU A 134 19.39 -13.15 -6.86
N LYS A 135 20.57 -12.51 -6.87
CA LYS A 135 21.74 -12.95 -7.67
C LYS A 135 22.26 -14.32 -7.24
N GLN A 136 22.07 -14.68 -5.97
CA GLN A 136 22.49 -15.93 -5.37
C GLN A 136 21.36 -16.97 -5.28
N CYS A 137 20.18 -16.70 -5.84
CA CYS A 137 19.04 -17.61 -5.76
C CYS A 137 19.26 -18.90 -6.54
N TRP A 138 19.35 -20.02 -5.82
CA TRP A 138 19.46 -21.35 -6.45
C TRP A 138 18.25 -21.64 -7.36
N ARG A 139 17.04 -21.22 -6.97
CA ARG A 139 15.82 -21.41 -7.75
C ARG A 139 15.87 -20.66 -9.09
N LYS A 140 16.38 -19.42 -9.08
CA LYS A 140 16.61 -18.61 -10.29
C LYS A 140 17.67 -19.23 -11.18
N LYS A 141 18.81 -19.64 -10.62
CA LYS A 141 19.89 -20.31 -11.36
C LYS A 141 19.40 -21.60 -12.06
N ARG A 142 18.56 -22.39 -11.40
CA ARG A 142 17.98 -23.62 -11.97
C ARG A 142 17.02 -23.34 -13.13
N LEU A 143 16.25 -22.25 -13.07
CA LEU A 143 15.36 -21.80 -14.15
C LEU A 143 16.16 -21.33 -15.37
N VAL A 144 17.19 -20.51 -15.16
CA VAL A 144 18.07 -20.03 -16.23
C VAL A 144 18.78 -21.20 -16.93
N HIS A 145 19.21 -22.22 -16.17
CA HIS A 145 19.86 -23.40 -16.73
C HIS A 145 18.89 -24.31 -17.51
N LYS A 146 17.59 -24.31 -17.20
CA LYS A 146 16.57 -25.03 -17.99
C LYS A 146 16.19 -24.32 -19.29
N LEU A 147 16.47 -23.03 -19.40
CA LEU A 147 16.12 -22.19 -20.56
C LEU A 147 17.28 -21.99 -21.53
N LYS A 148 18.46 -22.59 -21.28
CA LYS A 148 19.50 -22.69 -22.29
C LYS A 148 19.24 -23.93 -23.16
N PRO A 149 18.90 -23.78 -24.45
CA PRO A 149 19.07 -24.89 -25.39
C PRO A 149 20.56 -25.20 -25.44
N GLU A 150 20.91 -26.48 -25.33
CA GLU A 150 22.27 -26.95 -25.56
C GLU A 150 22.63 -26.65 -27.02
N GLY A 151 23.71 -25.90 -27.20
CA GLY A 151 24.41 -25.75 -28.47
C GLY A 151 25.66 -26.62 -28.44
#